data_AF-A0A7V5LKI2-F1
#
_entry.id   AF-A0A7V5LKI2-F1
#
_cell.length_a   1.000
_cell.length_b   1.000
_cell.length_c   1.000
_cell.angle_alpha   90.00
_cell.angle_beta   90.00
_cell.angle_gamma   90.00
#
_symmetry.space_group_name_H-M   'P 1'
#
loop_
_entity.id
_entity.type
_entity.pdbx_description
1 polymer ?
#
loop_
_entity_poly.entity_id
_entity_poly.type
_entity_poly.pdbx_seq_one_letter_code
_entity_poly.pdbx_strand_id
1 'polypeptide(L)'
;PDHFDVSEKQMQTLYQRLPYRLTLQQILVTSKSLADSIFDALVKGADWDELVLKYSNDLYTANKQGVLSNYLTPGMAAPEYEEAAYSLWQVGQISQPVKTDFGYHIIRLMYREKLKVGSIEEEKARLEQIAQQAARTQFLRDYINSLFQKFHLTLNKNLYPALLKAFERKGIFGYVNPDKIDSEMMQQIFIKHDKDSLTLNDFVEDYNAMKKYDRYRLERPEDIEIMAKRIITKELMYYDGLERGLNKHPKYQDFVRYHFRHELVKIAQKKLIDEAIVINDGEVRDYFKRYRILWKNSKFEDVEPYVRNRLMLEKRKAYRSELLKALLEKYPVKFNEAVIKELIEKYNKKKQAA
;
A
#
# COMPACT_ATOMS: atom_id res chain seq x y z
N PRO A 1 18.53 9.70 -0.29
CA PRO A 1 19.42 10.52 0.57
C PRO A 1 18.91 10.48 2.02
N ASP A 2 19.82 10.47 2.99
CA ASP A 2 19.45 10.54 4.41
C ASP A 2 19.05 11.97 4.83
N HIS A 3 19.57 12.96 4.10
CA HIS A 3 19.29 14.39 4.26
C HIS A 3 19.17 15.07 2.89
N PHE A 4 18.39 16.15 2.82
CA PHE A 4 18.25 17.02 1.65
C PHE A 4 18.77 18.42 1.98
N ASP A 5 19.42 19.07 1.03
CA ASP A 5 19.83 20.46 1.22
C ASP A 5 18.60 21.37 1.19
N VAL A 6 18.36 22.08 2.30
CA VAL A 6 17.23 23.01 2.45
C VAL A 6 17.77 24.43 2.47
N SER A 7 17.25 25.26 1.56
CA SER A 7 17.63 26.68 1.47
C SER A 7 16.95 27.54 2.53
N GLU A 8 17.60 28.64 2.91
CA GLU A 8 17.00 29.66 3.78
C GLU A 8 15.70 30.24 3.20
N LYS A 9 15.63 30.40 1.87
CA LYS A 9 14.41 30.86 1.18
C LYS A 9 13.22 29.90 1.37
N GLN A 10 13.48 28.59 1.30
CA GLN A 10 12.45 27.58 1.57
C GLN A 10 11.99 27.67 3.03
N MET A 11 12.93 27.81 3.96
CA MET A 11 12.64 27.98 5.39
C MET A 11 11.80 29.22 5.67
N GLN A 12 12.13 30.36 5.06
CA GLN A 12 11.34 31.60 5.16
C GLN A 12 9.93 31.44 4.59
N THR A 13 9.79 30.76 3.45
CA THR A 13 8.48 30.49 2.84
C THR A 13 7.61 29.62 3.74
N LEU A 14 8.19 28.57 4.33
CA LEU A 14 7.50 27.71 5.28
C LEU A 14 7.11 28.48 6.54
N TYR A 15 7.99 29.34 7.06
CA TYR A 15 7.72 30.18 8.22
C TYR A 15 6.56 31.15 7.98
N GLN A 16 6.43 31.75 6.80
CA GLN A 16 5.28 32.60 6.45
C GLN A 16 3.94 31.84 6.46
N ARG A 17 3.97 30.55 6.15
CA ARG A 17 2.79 29.67 6.12
C ARG A 17 2.50 29.03 7.50
N LEU A 18 3.52 28.87 8.35
CA LEU A 18 3.45 28.19 9.64
C LEU A 18 2.35 28.69 10.60
N PRO A 19 2.02 30.00 10.66
CA PRO A 19 0.93 30.50 11.48
C PRO A 19 -0.46 30.07 11.00
N TYR A 20 -0.60 29.44 9.83
CA TYR A 20 -1.90 29.20 9.22
C TYR A 20 -2.17 27.72 9.00
N ARG A 21 -3.29 27.25 9.56
CA ARG A 21 -3.91 25.96 9.23
C ARG A 21 -5.12 26.18 8.36
N LEU A 22 -5.20 25.47 7.23
CA LEU A 22 -6.30 25.63 6.28
C LEU A 22 -7.18 24.39 6.27
N THR A 23 -8.50 24.57 6.42
CA THR A 23 -9.48 23.57 6.00
C THR A 23 -9.90 23.89 4.58
N LEU A 24 -9.84 22.91 3.69
CA LEU A 24 -10.05 23.09 2.26
C LEU A 24 -11.10 22.11 1.76
N GLN A 25 -11.80 22.50 0.70
CA GLN A 25 -12.46 21.57 -0.21
C GLN A 25 -11.67 21.51 -1.52
N GLN A 26 -11.77 20.39 -2.25
CA GLN A 26 -11.20 20.28 -3.59
C GLN A 26 -12.10 19.56 -4.59
N ILE A 27 -11.97 19.96 -5.86
CA ILE A 27 -12.38 19.19 -7.04
C ILE A 27 -11.12 18.80 -7.79
N LEU A 28 -10.91 17.50 -8.01
CA LEU A 28 -9.78 16.96 -8.75
C LEU A 28 -10.25 16.41 -10.09
N VAL A 29 -9.74 16.90 -11.20
CA VAL A 29 -10.02 16.36 -12.54
C VAL A 29 -8.72 16.17 -13.31
N THR A 30 -8.69 15.35 -14.35
CA THR A 30 -7.43 15.06 -15.08
C THR A 30 -7.22 15.95 -16.29
N SER A 31 -8.31 16.44 -16.89
CA SER A 31 -8.29 17.31 -18.06
C SER A 31 -8.29 18.79 -17.68
N LYS A 32 -7.39 19.57 -18.30
CA LYS A 32 -7.31 21.03 -18.10
C LYS A 32 -8.60 21.73 -18.53
N SER A 33 -9.12 21.39 -19.71
CA SER A 33 -10.31 22.05 -20.27
C SER A 33 -11.54 21.83 -19.39
N LEU A 34 -11.67 20.64 -18.78
CA LEU A 34 -12.71 20.40 -17.79
C LEU A 34 -12.48 21.21 -16.53
N ALA A 35 -11.25 21.30 -16.02
CA ALA A 35 -10.95 22.11 -14.84
C ALA A 35 -11.29 23.58 -15.08
N ASP A 36 -10.90 24.13 -16.23
CA ASP A 36 -11.24 25.50 -16.64
C ASP A 36 -12.76 25.68 -16.70
N SER A 37 -13.49 24.74 -17.30
CA SER A 37 -14.95 24.79 -17.42
C SER A 37 -15.67 24.73 -16.07
N ILE A 38 -15.17 23.89 -15.14
CA ILE A 38 -15.71 23.79 -13.78
C ILE A 38 -15.45 25.09 -13.02
N PHE A 39 -14.25 25.66 -13.12
CA PHE A 39 -13.92 26.94 -12.52
C PHE A 39 -14.84 28.05 -13.01
N ASP A 40 -15.04 28.16 -14.33
CA ASP A 40 -15.94 29.16 -14.92
C ASP A 40 -17.39 28.98 -14.45
N ALA A 41 -17.86 27.75 -14.31
CA ALA A 41 -19.19 27.46 -13.78
C ALA A 41 -19.31 27.88 -12.31
N LEU A 42 -18.30 27.59 -11.48
CA LEU A 42 -18.27 27.98 -10.07
C LEU A 42 -18.27 29.50 -9.89
N VAL A 43 -17.50 30.24 -10.70
CA VAL A 43 -17.51 31.71 -10.70
C VAL A 43 -18.89 32.27 -11.06
N LYS A 44 -19.65 31.56 -11.91
CA LYS A 44 -21.03 31.90 -12.28
C LYS A 44 -22.09 31.42 -11.27
N GLY A 45 -21.68 30.83 -10.14
CA GLY A 45 -22.56 30.41 -9.06
C GLY A 45 -23.11 28.98 -9.19
N ALA A 46 -22.49 28.11 -9.99
CA ALA A 46 -22.83 26.70 -10.00
C ALA A 46 -22.57 26.06 -8.62
N ASP A 47 -23.38 25.04 -8.28
CA ASP A 47 -23.26 24.35 -7.00
C ASP A 47 -21.96 23.54 -6.89
N TRP A 48 -21.22 23.74 -5.81
CA TRP A 48 -19.93 23.08 -5.58
C TRP A 48 -20.10 21.57 -5.37
N ASP A 49 -21.09 21.16 -4.59
CA ASP A 49 -21.28 19.76 -4.18
C ASP A 49 -21.70 18.90 -5.38
N GLU A 50 -22.58 19.43 -6.23
CA GLU A 50 -22.96 18.81 -7.49
C GLU A 50 -21.74 18.59 -8.40
N LEU A 51 -20.87 19.60 -8.54
CA LEU A 51 -19.67 19.52 -9.37
C LEU A 51 -18.63 18.54 -8.80
N VAL A 52 -18.45 18.52 -7.47
CA VAL A 52 -17.61 17.53 -6.79
C VAL A 52 -18.10 16.11 -7.08
N LEU A 53 -19.37 15.81 -6.80
CA LEU A 53 -19.95 14.48 -6.98
C LEU A 53 -19.88 14.06 -8.45
N LYS A 54 -20.14 14.99 -9.36
CA LYS A 54 -20.19 14.72 -10.80
C LYS A 54 -18.81 14.51 -11.42
N TYR A 55 -17.80 15.30 -11.04
CA TYR A 55 -16.54 15.37 -11.78
C TYR A 55 -15.28 15.00 -10.98
N SER A 56 -15.25 15.15 -9.66
CA SER A 56 -14.03 14.90 -8.88
C SER A 56 -13.56 13.43 -8.94
N ASN A 57 -12.28 13.22 -9.21
CA ASN A 57 -11.57 11.94 -9.11
C ASN A 57 -10.97 11.71 -7.72
N ASP A 58 -11.07 12.69 -6.80
CA ASP A 58 -10.83 12.43 -5.38
C ASP A 58 -12.06 11.75 -4.77
N LEU A 59 -12.18 10.45 -5.01
CA LEU A 59 -13.32 9.66 -4.56
C LEU A 59 -13.35 9.46 -3.04
N TYR A 60 -12.24 9.70 -2.35
CA TYR A 60 -12.17 9.64 -0.89
C TYR A 60 -12.93 10.80 -0.24
N THR A 61 -12.86 11.99 -0.84
CA THR A 61 -13.56 13.18 -0.34
C THR A 61 -14.82 13.55 -1.13
N ALA A 62 -15.07 12.96 -2.30
CA ALA A 62 -16.23 13.31 -3.13
C ALA A 62 -17.58 13.21 -2.38
N ASN A 63 -17.80 12.14 -1.61
CA ASN A 63 -18.99 11.98 -0.76
C ASN A 63 -19.02 12.88 0.49
N LYS A 64 -17.94 13.62 0.71
CA LYS A 64 -17.78 14.61 1.79
C LYS A 64 -17.61 16.01 1.20
N GLN A 65 -18.24 16.29 0.05
CA GLN A 65 -18.22 17.61 -0.60
C GLN A 65 -16.80 18.10 -0.96
N GLY A 66 -15.86 17.17 -1.15
CA GLY A 66 -14.47 17.49 -1.43
C GLY A 66 -13.68 17.93 -0.19
N VAL A 67 -14.25 17.85 1.01
CA VAL A 67 -13.63 18.32 2.26
C VAL A 67 -12.39 17.47 2.59
N LEU A 68 -11.26 18.15 2.70
CA LEU A 68 -10.02 17.58 3.22
C LEU A 68 -10.09 17.61 4.75
N SER A 69 -10.34 16.43 5.34
CA SER A 69 -10.61 16.28 6.78
C SER A 69 -9.40 16.58 7.68
N ASN A 70 -8.21 16.64 7.10
CA ASN A 70 -6.99 17.07 7.78
C ASN A 70 -6.66 18.49 7.34
N TYR A 71 -6.32 19.36 8.28
CA TYR A 71 -5.83 20.69 7.97
C TYR A 71 -4.58 20.59 7.07
N LEU A 72 -4.52 21.43 6.04
CA LEU A 72 -3.26 21.67 5.35
C LEU A 72 -2.33 22.44 6.29
N THR A 73 -1.15 21.88 6.53
CA THR A 73 -0.01 22.57 7.14
C THR A 73 1.15 22.62 6.14
N PRO A 74 2.14 23.51 6.32
CA PRO A 74 3.20 23.69 5.34
C PRO A 74 4.01 22.39 5.14
N GLY A 75 4.40 22.10 3.91
CA GLY A 75 5.18 20.92 3.54
C GLY A 75 4.40 19.60 3.47
N MET A 76 3.07 19.65 3.52
CA MET A 76 2.20 18.46 3.44
C MET A 76 1.73 18.14 2.02
N ALA A 77 1.77 19.10 1.10
CA ALA A 77 1.28 18.93 -0.27
C ALA A 77 2.32 19.36 -1.32
N ALA A 78 2.00 19.11 -2.60
CA ALA A 78 2.83 19.57 -3.70
C ALA A 78 3.01 21.10 -3.66
N PRO A 79 4.20 21.64 -3.99
CA PRO A 79 4.48 23.08 -3.87
C PRO A 79 3.44 23.98 -4.55
N GLU A 80 3.00 23.59 -5.74
CA GLU A 80 2.03 24.33 -6.56
C GLU A 80 0.64 24.33 -5.90
N TYR A 81 0.26 23.21 -5.28
CA TYR A 81 -0.99 23.10 -4.52
C TYR A 81 -0.96 23.98 -3.27
N GLU A 82 0.13 23.94 -2.52
CA GLU A 82 0.27 24.78 -1.32
C GLU A 82 0.29 26.26 -1.65
N GLU A 83 1.00 26.65 -2.70
CA GLU A 83 1.05 28.05 -3.15
C GLU A 83 -0.36 28.58 -3.44
N ALA A 84 -1.14 27.84 -4.22
CA ALA A 84 -2.52 28.19 -4.50
C ALA A 84 -3.38 28.21 -3.23
N ALA A 85 -3.31 27.18 -2.38
CA ALA A 85 -4.10 27.10 -1.15
C ALA A 85 -3.80 28.24 -0.17
N TYR A 86 -2.53 28.55 0.08
CA TYR A 86 -2.12 29.61 1.01
C TYR A 86 -2.36 31.02 0.44
N SER A 87 -2.51 31.17 -0.88
CA SER A 87 -2.93 32.42 -1.53
C SER A 87 -4.42 32.76 -1.31
N LEU A 88 -5.23 31.78 -0.88
CA LEU A 88 -6.63 32.00 -0.53
C LEU A 88 -6.71 32.64 0.87
N TRP A 89 -7.39 33.79 0.95
CA TRP A 89 -7.52 34.56 2.18
C TRP A 89 -8.96 34.66 2.67
N GLN A 90 -9.93 34.68 1.76
CA GLN A 90 -11.33 34.82 2.10
C GLN A 90 -12.01 33.45 2.17
N VAL A 91 -12.76 33.17 3.24
CA VAL A 91 -13.56 31.95 3.33
C VAL A 91 -14.55 31.92 2.16
N GLY A 92 -14.63 30.78 1.49
CA GLY A 92 -15.40 30.58 0.26
C GLY A 92 -14.64 30.87 -1.02
N GLN A 93 -13.46 31.53 -0.97
CA GLN A 93 -12.63 31.82 -2.13
C GLN A 93 -12.16 30.52 -2.80
N ILE A 94 -12.17 30.50 -4.13
CA ILE A 94 -11.71 29.38 -4.95
C ILE A 94 -10.41 29.75 -5.69
N SER A 95 -9.53 28.77 -5.88
CA SER A 95 -8.33 28.92 -6.71
C SER A 95 -8.68 28.76 -8.20
N GLN A 96 -7.81 29.28 -9.07
CA GLN A 96 -7.75 28.79 -10.45
C GLN A 96 -7.33 27.31 -10.48
N PRO A 97 -7.52 26.58 -11.59
CA PRO A 97 -7.04 25.21 -11.76
C PRO A 97 -5.52 25.07 -11.53
N VAL A 98 -5.13 24.22 -10.58
CA VAL A 98 -3.74 23.99 -10.18
C VAL A 98 -3.27 22.63 -10.67
N LYS A 99 -2.22 22.57 -11.49
CA LYS A 99 -1.69 21.30 -12.02
C LYS A 99 -0.80 20.59 -10.99
N THR A 100 -1.05 19.31 -10.78
CA THR A 100 -0.19 18.35 -10.06
C THR A 100 -0.07 17.04 -10.85
N ASP A 101 0.67 16.05 -10.31
CA ASP A 101 0.74 14.70 -10.88
C ASP A 101 -0.57 13.93 -10.79
N PHE A 102 -1.46 14.35 -9.90
CA PHE A 102 -2.79 13.75 -9.75
C PHE A 102 -3.79 14.28 -10.78
N GLY A 103 -3.53 15.43 -11.40
CA GLY A 103 -4.48 16.12 -12.27
C GLY A 103 -4.46 17.63 -12.05
N TYR A 104 -5.61 18.26 -12.22
CA TYR A 104 -5.89 19.66 -11.94
C TYR A 104 -6.82 19.76 -10.74
N HIS A 105 -6.44 20.59 -9.78
CA HIS A 105 -7.18 20.83 -8.56
C HIS A 105 -7.82 22.21 -8.61
N ILE A 106 -9.10 22.30 -8.26
CA ILE A 106 -9.76 23.55 -7.88
C ILE A 106 -9.94 23.49 -6.38
N ILE A 107 -9.38 24.45 -5.67
CA ILE A 107 -9.31 24.45 -4.20
C ILE A 107 -10.24 25.53 -3.67
N ARG A 108 -11.03 25.23 -2.64
CA ARG A 108 -11.87 26.21 -1.95
C ARG A 108 -11.46 26.32 -0.49
N LEU A 109 -11.30 27.54 -0.01
CA LEU A 109 -10.98 27.80 1.39
C LEU A 109 -12.24 27.71 2.26
N MET A 110 -12.26 26.78 3.21
CA MET A 110 -13.38 26.65 4.16
C MET A 110 -13.08 27.34 5.49
N TYR A 111 -11.84 27.21 5.97
CA TYR A 111 -11.42 27.83 7.21
C TYR A 111 -9.93 28.17 7.18
N ARG A 112 -9.57 29.34 7.71
CA ARG A 112 -8.18 29.78 7.87
C ARG A 112 -7.94 30.11 9.33
N GLU A 113 -7.35 29.17 10.05
CA GLU A 113 -7.02 29.32 11.46
C GLU A 113 -5.66 30.00 11.60
N LYS A 114 -5.59 31.07 12.42
CA LYS A 114 -4.32 31.70 12.80
C LYS A 114 -3.84 31.14 14.14
N LEU A 115 -2.66 30.56 14.14
CA LEU A 115 -1.97 30.01 15.31
C LEU A 115 -0.97 31.01 15.87
N LYS A 116 -0.62 30.81 17.15
CA LYS A 116 0.58 31.41 17.75
C LYS A 116 1.78 30.56 17.33
N VAL A 117 2.80 31.21 16.79
CA VAL A 117 4.09 30.59 16.44
C VAL A 117 5.20 31.41 17.09
N GLY A 118 6.33 30.77 17.43
CA GLY A 118 7.51 31.45 17.92
C GLY A 118 8.22 32.26 16.84
N SER A 119 9.35 32.87 17.19
CA SER A 119 10.25 33.47 16.21
C SER A 119 10.81 32.41 15.25
N ILE A 120 11.39 32.84 14.14
CA ILE A 120 11.98 31.90 13.17
C ILE A 120 13.14 31.11 13.79
N GLU A 121 13.86 31.69 14.74
CA GLU A 121 14.92 31.03 15.51
C GLU A 121 14.36 29.93 16.40
N GLU A 122 13.24 30.20 17.08
CA GLU A 122 12.54 29.23 17.94
C GLU A 122 11.94 28.07 17.13
N GLU A 123 11.41 28.37 15.94
CA GLU A 123 10.80 27.36 15.06
C GLU A 123 11.79 26.68 14.11
N LYS A 124 13.08 27.02 14.15
CA LYS A 124 14.09 26.58 13.18
C LYS A 124 14.13 25.05 13.01
N ALA A 125 14.22 24.30 14.11
CA ALA A 125 14.30 22.84 14.05
C ALA A 125 13.02 22.22 13.45
N ARG A 126 11.86 22.79 13.75
CA ARG A 126 10.57 22.33 13.19
C ARG A 126 10.47 22.65 11.70
N LEU A 127 10.85 23.85 11.30
CA LEU A 127 10.89 24.26 9.90
C LEU A 127 11.85 23.38 9.09
N GLU A 128 13.01 23.03 9.66
CA GLU A 128 13.96 22.10 9.03
C GLU A 128 13.32 20.74 8.81
N GLN A 129 12.64 20.18 9.83
CA GLN A 129 11.92 18.90 9.68
C GLN A 129 10.83 18.95 8.59
N ILE A 130 10.04 20.02 8.56
CA ILE A 130 9.01 20.23 7.55
C ILE A 130 9.66 20.30 6.16
N ALA A 131 10.75 21.05 6.02
CA ALA A 131 11.46 21.21 4.77
C ALA A 131 12.09 19.90 4.28
N GLN A 132 12.67 19.10 5.19
CA GLN A 132 13.18 17.75 4.87
C GLN A 132 12.07 16.83 4.36
N GLN A 133 10.89 16.86 4.99
CA GLN A 133 9.75 16.06 4.56
C GLN A 133 9.21 16.51 3.19
N ALA A 134 9.11 17.82 2.97
CA ALA A 134 8.70 18.39 1.68
C ALA A 134 9.70 18.02 0.57
N ALA A 135 11.01 18.19 0.83
CA ALA A 135 12.07 17.84 -0.11
C ALA A 135 12.08 16.33 -0.43
N ARG A 136 11.85 15.47 0.57
CA ARG A 136 11.72 14.01 0.36
C ARG A 136 10.54 13.67 -0.53
N THR A 137 9.40 14.32 -0.33
CA THR A 137 8.19 14.11 -1.13
C THR A 137 8.41 14.54 -2.57
N GLN A 138 9.02 15.71 -2.78
CA GLN A 138 9.39 16.20 -4.10
C GLN A 138 10.41 15.28 -4.79
N PHE A 139 11.44 14.83 -4.08
CA PHE A 139 12.41 13.88 -4.61
C PHE A 139 11.76 12.57 -5.06
N LEU A 140 10.84 12.01 -4.27
CA LEU A 140 10.13 10.78 -4.64
C LEU A 140 9.29 11.00 -5.92
N ARG A 141 8.64 12.15 -6.02
CA ARG A 141 7.86 12.56 -7.20
C ARG A 141 8.74 12.61 -8.45
N ASP A 142 9.85 13.33 -8.37
CA ASP A 142 10.79 13.51 -9.47
C ASP A 142 11.45 12.18 -9.85
N TYR A 143 11.78 11.36 -8.86
CA TYR A 143 12.28 10.00 -9.07
C TYR A 143 11.28 9.15 -9.86
N ILE A 144 10.02 9.06 -9.42
CA ILE A 144 8.98 8.30 -10.14
C ILE A 144 8.82 8.81 -11.57
N ASN A 145 8.75 10.13 -11.76
CA ASN A 145 8.64 10.73 -13.08
C ASN A 145 9.85 10.41 -13.98
N SER A 146 11.06 10.38 -13.39
CA SER A 146 12.28 9.98 -14.10
C SER A 146 12.25 8.52 -14.52
N LEU A 147 11.59 7.62 -13.77
CA LEU A 147 11.48 6.21 -14.14
C LEU A 147 10.67 6.01 -15.41
N PHE A 148 9.59 6.79 -15.60
CA PHE A 148 8.79 6.71 -16.83
C PHE A 148 9.62 7.06 -18.07
N GLN A 149 10.54 8.01 -17.95
CA GLN A 149 11.45 8.39 -19.04
C GLN A 149 12.58 7.36 -19.19
N LYS A 150 13.21 6.97 -18.08
CA LYS A 150 14.33 6.03 -18.04
C LYS A 150 13.99 4.69 -18.71
N PHE A 151 12.80 4.17 -18.47
CA PHE A 151 12.34 2.90 -19.03
C PHE A 151 11.47 3.05 -20.27
N HIS A 152 11.42 4.25 -20.88
CA HIS A 152 10.68 4.55 -22.10
C HIS A 152 9.22 4.06 -22.07
N LEU A 153 8.48 4.45 -21.03
CA LEU A 153 7.09 4.05 -20.86
C LEU A 153 6.22 4.52 -22.04
N THR A 154 5.55 3.57 -22.69
CA THR A 154 4.60 3.81 -23.78
C THR A 154 3.25 3.19 -23.46
N LEU A 155 2.18 3.88 -23.88
CA LEU A 155 0.80 3.44 -23.71
C LEU A 155 0.14 3.29 -25.09
N ASN A 156 -0.54 2.16 -25.32
CA ASN A 156 -1.28 1.93 -26.55
C ASN A 156 -2.60 2.70 -26.53
N LYS A 157 -2.58 3.92 -27.07
CA LYS A 157 -3.73 4.84 -27.09
C LYS A 157 -4.92 4.34 -27.91
N ASN A 158 -4.70 3.41 -28.84
CA ASN A 158 -5.78 2.81 -29.63
C ASN A 158 -6.77 2.00 -28.78
N LEU A 159 -6.36 1.58 -27.57
CA LEU A 159 -7.20 0.83 -26.64
C LEU A 159 -8.04 1.71 -25.71
N TYR A 160 -7.80 3.03 -25.69
CA TYR A 160 -8.52 3.94 -24.79
C TYR A 160 -10.03 3.95 -25.04
N PRO A 161 -10.54 4.02 -26.30
CA PRO A 161 -11.98 4.01 -26.53
C PRO A 161 -12.69 2.77 -25.96
N ALA A 162 -12.05 1.61 -25.97
CA ALA A 162 -12.60 0.40 -25.37
C ALA A 162 -12.71 0.51 -23.85
N LEU A 163 -11.66 1.00 -23.18
CA LEU A 163 -11.67 1.26 -21.73
C LEU A 163 -12.75 2.27 -21.34
N LEU A 164 -12.86 3.39 -22.07
CA LEU A 164 -13.87 4.42 -21.82
C LEU A 164 -15.30 3.87 -22.00
N LYS A 165 -15.53 3.07 -23.04
CA LYS A 165 -16.84 2.44 -23.30
C LYS A 165 -17.19 1.36 -22.26
N ALA A 166 -16.19 0.64 -21.77
CA ALA A 166 -16.35 -0.43 -20.78
C ALA A 166 -16.44 0.08 -19.34
N PHE A 167 -16.04 1.33 -19.09
CA PHE A 167 -16.14 1.93 -17.76
C PHE A 167 -17.60 2.17 -17.36
N GLU A 168 -17.97 1.68 -16.17
CA GLU A 168 -19.31 1.81 -15.61
C GLU A 168 -19.28 2.50 -14.26
N ARG A 169 -20.13 3.52 -14.10
CA ARG A 169 -20.35 4.16 -12.80
C ARG A 169 -21.23 3.29 -11.91
N LYS A 170 -20.92 3.32 -10.61
CA LYS A 170 -21.76 2.83 -9.51
C LYS A 170 -21.74 3.88 -8.39
N GLY A 171 -22.67 4.83 -8.46
CA GLY A 171 -22.64 6.05 -7.64
C GLY A 171 -21.45 6.94 -8.00
N ILE A 172 -20.68 7.37 -7.00
CA ILE A 172 -19.42 8.11 -7.23
C ILE A 172 -18.26 7.23 -7.67
N PHE A 173 -18.37 5.91 -7.50
CA PHE A 173 -17.34 4.96 -7.91
C PHE A 173 -17.56 4.51 -9.34
N GLY A 174 -16.59 3.79 -9.88
CA GLY A 174 -16.79 2.98 -11.07
C GLY A 174 -15.82 1.82 -11.14
N TYR A 175 -15.98 1.00 -12.17
CA TYR A 175 -15.15 -0.15 -12.49
C TYR A 175 -15.13 -0.31 -14.02
N VAL A 176 -14.16 -1.07 -14.55
CA VAL A 176 -14.17 -1.43 -15.97
C VAL A 176 -14.84 -2.79 -16.09
N ASN A 177 -15.90 -2.88 -16.88
CA ASN A 177 -16.58 -4.15 -17.13
C ASN A 177 -15.82 -4.93 -18.23
N PRO A 178 -15.11 -6.04 -17.88
CA PRO A 178 -14.31 -6.77 -18.85
C PRO A 178 -15.14 -7.39 -19.98
N ASP A 179 -16.40 -7.75 -19.72
CA ASP A 179 -17.30 -8.37 -20.71
C ASP A 179 -17.67 -7.41 -21.87
N LYS A 180 -17.37 -6.11 -21.73
CA LYS A 180 -17.60 -5.08 -22.75
C LYS A 180 -16.39 -4.85 -23.66
N ILE A 181 -15.29 -5.54 -23.42
CA ILE A 181 -14.06 -5.45 -24.22
C ILE A 181 -13.86 -6.78 -24.93
N ASP A 182 -13.59 -6.70 -26.23
CA ASP A 182 -13.33 -7.88 -27.05
C ASP A 182 -12.12 -8.68 -26.53
N SER A 183 -12.20 -10.01 -26.59
CA SER A 183 -11.15 -10.89 -26.04
C SER A 183 -9.81 -10.76 -26.77
N GLU A 184 -9.80 -10.45 -28.06
CA GLU A 184 -8.56 -10.19 -28.80
C GLU A 184 -7.93 -8.87 -28.34
N MET A 185 -8.76 -7.82 -28.15
CA MET A 185 -8.29 -6.55 -27.57
C MET A 185 -7.72 -6.72 -26.18
N MET A 186 -8.31 -7.57 -25.34
CA MET A 186 -7.81 -7.85 -23.98
C MET A 186 -6.39 -8.42 -23.97
N GLN A 187 -6.00 -9.18 -24.99
CA GLN A 187 -4.65 -9.76 -25.11
C GLN A 187 -3.62 -8.79 -25.70
N GLN A 188 -4.04 -7.63 -26.22
CA GLN A 188 -3.10 -6.67 -26.79
C GLN A 188 -2.27 -5.98 -25.69
N ILE A 189 -1.01 -5.71 -26.02
CA ILE A 189 -0.12 -4.91 -25.16
C ILE A 189 -0.71 -3.51 -24.99
N PHE A 190 -0.91 -3.12 -23.74
CA PHE A 190 -1.45 -1.82 -23.37
C PHE A 190 -0.38 -0.90 -22.79
N ILE A 191 0.41 -1.39 -21.83
CA ILE A 191 1.51 -0.66 -21.20
C ILE A 191 2.80 -1.36 -21.59
N LYS A 192 3.80 -0.61 -22.07
CA LYS A 192 5.09 -1.18 -22.45
C LYS A 192 6.23 -0.30 -21.95
N HIS A 193 7.29 -0.94 -21.46
CA HIS A 193 8.56 -0.31 -21.12
C HIS A 193 9.72 -1.23 -21.51
N ASP A 194 10.96 -0.82 -21.26
CA ASP A 194 12.16 -1.54 -21.74
C ASP A 194 12.36 -2.95 -21.17
N LYS A 195 11.71 -3.26 -20.05
CA LYS A 195 11.92 -4.52 -19.31
C LYS A 195 10.78 -5.51 -19.45
N ASP A 196 9.57 -5.01 -19.65
CA ASP A 196 8.35 -5.82 -19.68
C ASP A 196 7.18 -5.05 -20.33
N SER A 197 6.03 -5.71 -20.41
CA SER A 197 4.78 -5.15 -20.89
C SER A 197 3.58 -5.76 -20.19
N LEU A 198 2.55 -4.95 -19.99
CA LEU A 198 1.24 -5.38 -19.51
C LEU A 198 0.22 -5.36 -20.65
N THR A 199 -0.59 -6.40 -20.73
CA THR A 199 -1.75 -6.47 -21.62
C THR A 199 -2.87 -5.55 -21.13
N LEU A 200 -3.89 -5.35 -21.96
CA LEU A 200 -5.10 -4.66 -21.54
C LEU A 200 -5.82 -5.42 -20.41
N ASN A 201 -5.82 -6.75 -20.44
CA ASN A 201 -6.38 -7.57 -19.38
C ASN A 201 -5.69 -7.31 -18.04
N ASP A 202 -4.36 -7.32 -18.01
CA ASP A 202 -3.59 -7.07 -16.78
C ASP A 202 -3.94 -5.71 -16.16
N PHE A 203 -4.02 -4.67 -17.00
CA PHE A 203 -4.45 -3.34 -16.55
C PHE A 203 -5.88 -3.34 -15.98
N VAL A 204 -6.83 -4.01 -16.63
CA VAL A 204 -8.23 -4.06 -16.18
C VAL A 204 -8.34 -4.82 -14.86
N GLU A 205 -7.63 -5.94 -14.70
CA GLU A 205 -7.58 -6.70 -13.46
C GLU A 205 -7.00 -5.87 -12.31
N ASP A 206 -5.83 -5.26 -12.53
CA ASP A 206 -5.16 -4.42 -11.53
C ASP A 206 -6.02 -3.22 -11.15
N TYR A 207 -6.58 -2.52 -12.14
CA TYR A 207 -7.47 -1.38 -11.92
C TYR A 207 -8.70 -1.80 -11.11
N ASN A 208 -9.34 -2.91 -11.45
CA ASN A 208 -10.54 -3.37 -10.75
C ASN A 208 -10.24 -3.91 -9.34
N ALA A 209 -9.06 -4.49 -9.12
CA ALA A 209 -8.59 -4.98 -7.83
C ALA A 209 -8.20 -3.84 -6.85
N MET A 210 -7.97 -2.62 -7.35
CA MET A 210 -7.69 -1.47 -6.48
C MET A 210 -8.85 -1.18 -5.52
N LYS A 211 -8.50 -0.63 -4.35
CA LYS A 211 -9.50 -0.06 -3.44
C LYS A 211 -10.29 1.01 -4.21
N LYS A 212 -11.62 0.96 -4.09
CA LYS A 212 -12.53 1.85 -4.83
C LYS A 212 -12.22 3.35 -4.70
N TYR A 213 -11.65 3.78 -3.57
CA TYR A 213 -11.30 5.19 -3.31
C TYR A 213 -10.00 5.62 -4.00
N ASP A 214 -9.15 4.66 -4.38
CA ASP A 214 -7.87 4.92 -5.04
C ASP A 214 -8.02 4.92 -6.59
N ARG A 215 -9.21 4.64 -7.11
CA ARG A 215 -9.52 4.57 -8.54
C ARG A 215 -10.02 5.91 -9.05
N TYR A 216 -9.50 6.36 -10.18
CA TYR A 216 -10.12 7.45 -10.94
C TYR A 216 -11.26 6.91 -11.78
N ARG A 217 -12.26 7.74 -12.06
CA ARG A 217 -13.30 7.37 -13.00
C ARG A 217 -12.73 7.47 -14.41
N LEU A 218 -12.67 6.36 -15.15
CA LEU A 218 -12.07 6.30 -16.49
C LEU A 218 -13.03 6.87 -17.54
N GLU A 219 -13.27 8.17 -17.46
CA GLU A 219 -14.22 8.87 -18.33
C GLU A 219 -13.53 9.69 -19.41
N ARG A 220 -12.21 9.89 -19.27
CA ARG A 220 -11.37 10.63 -20.19
C ARG A 220 -10.05 9.89 -20.42
N PRO A 221 -9.40 10.12 -21.57
CA PRO A 221 -8.05 9.61 -21.85
C PRO A 221 -7.04 9.87 -20.73
N GLU A 222 -7.07 11.06 -20.13
CA GLU A 222 -6.13 11.46 -19.08
C GLU A 222 -6.34 10.69 -17.77
N ASP A 223 -7.58 10.23 -17.50
CA ASP A 223 -7.87 9.35 -16.36
C ASP A 223 -7.13 8.02 -16.52
N ILE A 224 -7.16 7.46 -17.75
CA ILE A 224 -6.48 6.22 -18.10
C ILE A 224 -4.96 6.39 -17.97
N GLU A 225 -4.38 7.48 -18.50
CA GLU A 225 -2.93 7.73 -18.43
C GLU A 225 -2.42 7.77 -16.99
N ILE A 226 -3.15 8.43 -16.08
CA ILE A 226 -2.76 8.52 -14.67
C ILE A 226 -2.88 7.17 -13.99
N MET A 227 -3.94 6.41 -14.24
CA MET A 227 -4.11 5.08 -13.64
C MET A 227 -3.07 4.09 -14.16
N ALA A 228 -2.74 4.11 -15.45
CA ALA A 228 -1.70 3.27 -16.03
C ALA A 228 -0.32 3.56 -15.39
N LYS A 229 0.04 4.85 -15.24
CA LYS A 229 1.26 5.26 -14.54
C LYS A 229 1.25 4.80 -13.08
N ARG A 230 0.12 4.92 -12.38
CA ARG A 230 -0.02 4.48 -10.98
C ARG A 230 0.19 2.98 -10.82
N ILE A 231 -0.35 2.17 -11.74
CA ILE A 231 -0.19 0.71 -11.76
C ILE A 231 1.29 0.34 -11.96
N ILE A 232 1.90 0.85 -13.02
CA ILE A 232 3.25 0.43 -13.43
C ILE A 232 4.36 0.98 -12.51
N THR A 233 4.09 2.01 -11.69
CA THR A 233 5.12 2.67 -10.85
C THR A 233 5.89 1.68 -9.96
N LYS A 234 5.20 0.73 -9.31
CA LYS A 234 5.86 -0.24 -8.40
C LYS A 234 6.81 -1.17 -9.15
N GLU A 235 6.43 -1.56 -10.35
CA GLU A 235 7.22 -2.42 -11.22
C GLU A 235 8.47 -1.70 -11.73
N LEU A 236 8.34 -0.44 -12.17
CA LEU A 236 9.50 0.35 -12.59
C LEU A 236 10.47 0.59 -11.42
N MET A 237 9.95 0.84 -10.21
CA MET A 237 10.78 0.94 -9.01
C MET A 237 11.51 -0.38 -8.69
N TYR A 238 10.85 -1.52 -8.91
CA TYR A 238 11.47 -2.83 -8.76
C TYR A 238 12.64 -3.01 -9.72
N TYR A 239 12.46 -2.74 -11.02
CA TYR A 239 13.53 -2.87 -12.01
C TYR A 239 14.68 -1.90 -11.77
N ASP A 240 14.40 -0.64 -11.40
CA ASP A 240 15.45 0.31 -11.03
C ASP A 240 16.23 -0.17 -9.79
N GLY A 241 15.54 -0.76 -8.81
CA GLY A 241 16.16 -1.39 -7.65
C GLY A 241 17.07 -2.57 -8.01
N LEU A 242 16.68 -3.39 -8.99
CA LEU A 242 17.53 -4.47 -9.53
C LEU A 242 18.77 -3.92 -10.23
N GLU A 243 18.64 -2.90 -11.08
CA GLU A 243 19.77 -2.27 -11.77
C GLU A 243 20.77 -1.64 -10.80
N ARG A 244 20.29 -1.11 -9.67
CA ARG A 244 21.12 -0.62 -8.56
C ARG A 244 21.71 -1.74 -7.69
N GLY A 245 21.37 -2.99 -7.96
CA GLY A 245 21.85 -4.14 -7.20
C GLY A 245 21.29 -4.24 -5.78
N LEU A 246 20.13 -3.63 -5.49
CA LEU A 246 19.53 -3.65 -4.15
C LEU A 246 19.16 -5.07 -3.70
N ASN A 247 18.87 -5.96 -4.65
CA ASN A 247 18.66 -7.39 -4.40
C ASN A 247 19.92 -8.14 -3.92
N LYS A 248 21.11 -7.53 -4.04
CA LYS A 248 22.37 -8.08 -3.52
C LYS A 248 22.71 -7.55 -2.12
N HIS A 249 21.92 -6.63 -1.58
CA HIS A 249 22.17 -6.08 -0.26
C HIS A 249 22.05 -7.18 0.83
N PRO A 250 22.99 -7.29 1.78
CA PRO A 250 23.00 -8.37 2.78
C PRO A 250 21.68 -8.52 3.55
N LYS A 251 21.10 -7.41 4.01
CA LYS A 251 19.79 -7.41 4.70
C LYS A 251 18.67 -8.02 3.85
N TYR A 252 18.67 -7.77 2.54
CA TYR A 252 17.67 -8.33 1.65
C TYR A 252 17.90 -9.83 1.45
N GLN A 253 19.15 -10.25 1.22
CA GLN A 253 19.49 -11.68 1.09
C GLN A 253 19.16 -12.47 2.35
N ASP A 254 19.43 -11.89 3.52
CA ASP A 254 19.08 -12.48 4.81
C ASP A 254 17.57 -12.60 5.01
N PHE A 255 16.82 -11.55 4.64
CA PHE A 255 15.36 -11.55 4.64
C PHE A 255 14.81 -12.67 3.75
N VAL A 256 15.26 -12.77 2.49
CA VAL A 256 14.84 -13.79 1.53
C VAL A 256 15.16 -15.18 2.07
N ARG A 257 16.39 -15.42 2.50
CA ARG A 257 16.83 -16.71 3.04
C ARG A 257 15.98 -17.15 4.22
N TYR A 258 15.68 -16.22 5.15
CA TYR A 258 14.84 -16.50 6.30
C TYR A 258 13.41 -16.88 5.89
N HIS A 259 12.75 -16.06 5.05
CA HIS A 259 11.35 -16.26 4.68
C HIS A 259 11.15 -17.53 3.83
N PHE A 260 11.96 -17.73 2.79
CA PHE A 260 11.87 -18.94 1.96
C PHE A 260 12.11 -20.21 2.77
N ARG A 261 13.09 -20.20 3.68
CA ARG A 261 13.35 -21.34 4.56
C ARG A 261 12.15 -21.63 5.46
N HIS A 262 11.57 -20.60 6.08
CA HIS A 262 10.42 -20.78 6.96
C HIS A 262 9.18 -21.27 6.21
N GLU A 263 8.89 -20.75 5.03
CA GLU A 263 7.77 -21.23 4.21
C GLU A 263 7.96 -22.66 3.73
N LEU A 264 9.18 -23.03 3.31
CA LEU A 264 9.48 -24.41 2.93
C LEU A 264 9.31 -25.37 4.12
N VAL A 265 9.73 -24.97 5.32
CA VAL A 265 9.52 -25.76 6.54
C VAL A 265 8.03 -25.92 6.85
N LYS A 266 7.22 -24.86 6.73
CA LYS A 266 5.76 -24.95 6.93
C LYS A 266 5.12 -25.93 5.95
N ILE A 267 5.45 -25.82 4.66
CA ILE A 267 4.94 -26.72 3.61
C ILE A 267 5.37 -28.16 3.90
N ALA A 268 6.64 -28.38 4.25
CA ALA A 268 7.15 -29.69 4.58
C ALA A 268 6.47 -30.28 5.82
N GLN A 269 6.23 -29.50 6.88
CA GLN A 269 5.51 -29.95 8.06
C GLN A 269 4.08 -30.36 7.74
N LYS A 270 3.37 -29.54 6.95
CA LYS A 270 2.00 -29.85 6.52
C LYS A 270 1.96 -31.19 5.76
N LYS A 271 2.78 -31.33 4.73
CA LYS A 271 2.80 -32.51 3.86
C LYS A 271 3.30 -33.77 4.57
N LEU A 272 4.38 -33.65 5.35
CA LEU A 272 5.05 -34.80 5.93
C LEU A 272 4.41 -35.24 7.24
N ILE A 273 3.80 -34.35 8.01
CA ILE A 273 3.28 -34.67 9.35
C ILE A 273 1.76 -34.56 9.39
N ASP A 274 1.20 -33.42 8.97
CA ASP A 274 -0.22 -33.16 9.18
C ASP A 274 -1.11 -33.98 8.24
N GLU A 275 -0.67 -34.17 6.99
CA GLU A 275 -1.36 -34.95 5.96
C GLU A 275 -1.03 -36.45 6.02
N ALA A 276 0.10 -36.85 6.62
CA ALA A 276 0.52 -38.25 6.70
C ALA A 276 -0.27 -39.07 7.75
N ILE A 277 -0.91 -38.41 8.71
CA ILE A 277 -1.58 -39.09 9.81
C ILE A 277 -3.09 -39.04 9.59
N VAL A 278 -3.66 -40.21 9.30
CA VAL A 278 -5.10 -40.42 9.20
C VAL A 278 -5.60 -41.11 10.47
N ILE A 279 -6.76 -40.70 10.96
CA ILE A 279 -7.41 -41.30 12.13
C ILE A 279 -8.80 -41.78 11.72
N ASN A 280 -9.10 -43.03 12.00
CA ASN A 280 -10.44 -43.60 11.79
C ASN A 280 -11.28 -43.60 13.07
N ASP A 281 -12.59 -43.77 12.92
CA ASP A 281 -13.56 -43.69 14.02
C ASP A 281 -13.34 -44.75 15.09
N GLY A 282 -12.84 -45.93 14.71
CA GLY A 282 -12.48 -47.00 15.64
C GLY A 282 -11.40 -46.54 16.62
N GLU A 283 -10.34 -45.92 16.10
CA GLU A 283 -9.23 -45.41 16.92
C GLU A 283 -9.69 -44.28 17.86
N VAL A 284 -10.61 -43.42 17.42
CA VAL A 284 -11.17 -42.35 18.27
C VAL A 284 -11.98 -42.96 19.42
N ARG A 285 -12.80 -43.99 19.15
CA ARG A 285 -13.58 -44.70 20.16
C ARG A 285 -12.69 -45.44 21.17
N ASP A 286 -11.63 -46.09 20.69
CA ASP A 286 -10.68 -46.79 21.56
C ASP A 286 -9.87 -45.82 22.42
N TYR A 287 -9.48 -44.68 21.86
CA TYR A 287 -8.83 -43.61 22.62
C TYR A 287 -9.75 -43.05 23.71
N PHE A 288 -11.03 -42.83 23.41
CA PHE A 288 -12.03 -42.41 24.40
C PHE A 288 -12.16 -43.41 25.56
N LYS A 289 -12.20 -44.72 25.26
CA LYS A 289 -12.26 -45.78 26.28
C LYS A 289 -10.98 -45.83 27.11
N ARG A 290 -9.81 -45.79 26.46
CA ARG A 290 -8.49 -45.87 27.11
C ARG A 290 -8.27 -44.70 28.06
N TYR A 291 -8.66 -43.50 27.66
CA TYR A 291 -8.50 -42.28 28.46
C TYR A 291 -9.84 -41.81 29.06
N ARG A 292 -10.70 -42.76 29.45
CA ARG A 292 -12.07 -42.48 29.94
C ARG A 292 -12.11 -41.44 31.06
N ILE A 293 -11.10 -41.43 31.92
CA ILE A 293 -10.96 -40.51 33.05
C ILE A 293 -10.92 -39.02 32.63
N LEU A 294 -10.38 -38.72 31.45
CA LEU A 294 -10.32 -37.35 30.91
C LEU A 294 -11.72 -36.79 30.56
N TRP A 295 -12.70 -37.68 30.36
CA TRP A 295 -14.03 -37.34 29.83
C TRP A 295 -15.16 -37.51 30.85
N LYS A 296 -14.84 -37.76 32.12
CA LYS A 296 -15.79 -37.81 33.27
C LYS A 296 -17.06 -38.64 33.00
N ASN A 297 -18.26 -38.06 32.97
CA ASN A 297 -19.51 -38.76 32.68
C ASN A 297 -20.08 -38.44 31.29
N SER A 298 -19.31 -37.77 30.43
CA SER A 298 -19.75 -37.36 29.09
C SER A 298 -19.98 -38.56 28.18
N LYS A 299 -20.98 -38.49 27.31
CA LYS A 299 -21.17 -39.48 26.24
C LYS A 299 -20.15 -39.23 25.14
N PHE A 300 -19.83 -40.27 24.37
CA PHE A 300 -18.82 -40.16 23.31
C PHE A 300 -19.21 -39.14 22.26
N GLU A 301 -20.49 -39.13 21.89
CA GLU A 301 -21.08 -38.27 20.85
C GLU A 301 -20.91 -36.78 21.20
N ASP A 302 -20.96 -36.44 22.49
CA ASP A 302 -20.83 -35.06 22.98
C ASP A 302 -19.39 -34.55 22.93
N VAL A 303 -18.40 -35.46 22.94
CA VAL A 303 -16.97 -35.11 23.02
C VAL A 303 -16.12 -35.61 21.87
N GLU A 304 -16.70 -36.30 20.90
CA GLU A 304 -16.00 -36.93 19.77
C GLU A 304 -15.01 -35.98 19.06
N PRO A 305 -15.38 -34.72 18.73
CA PRO A 305 -14.44 -33.81 18.05
C PRO A 305 -13.20 -33.49 18.89
N TYR A 306 -13.36 -33.39 20.21
CA TYR A 306 -12.27 -33.14 21.14
C TYR A 306 -11.40 -34.37 21.35
N VAL A 307 -12.01 -35.56 21.44
CA VAL A 307 -11.30 -36.85 21.51
C VAL A 307 -10.44 -37.03 20.25
N ARG A 308 -11.04 -36.81 19.06
CA ARG A 308 -10.34 -36.92 17.78
C ARG A 308 -9.19 -35.93 17.69
N ASN A 309 -9.41 -34.66 18.02
CA ASN A 309 -8.35 -33.66 17.99
C ASN A 309 -7.21 -34.01 18.95
N ARG A 310 -7.51 -34.53 20.15
CA ARG A 310 -6.48 -34.93 21.11
C ARG A 310 -5.67 -36.13 20.62
N LEU A 311 -6.33 -37.16 20.09
CA LEU A 311 -5.67 -38.31 19.46
C LEU A 311 -4.80 -37.86 18.27
N MET A 312 -5.30 -36.92 17.45
CA MET A 312 -4.56 -36.30 16.34
C MET A 312 -3.26 -35.64 16.81
N LEU A 313 -3.33 -34.82 17.85
CA LEU A 313 -2.15 -34.16 18.41
C LEU A 313 -1.15 -35.15 19.00
N GLU A 314 -1.62 -36.21 19.66
CA GLU A 314 -0.76 -37.23 20.23
C GLU A 314 -0.04 -38.04 19.15
N LYS A 315 -0.76 -38.52 18.12
CA LYS A 315 -0.15 -39.20 16.97
C LYS A 315 0.83 -38.29 16.23
N ARG A 316 0.49 -37.01 16.02
CA ARG A 316 1.41 -36.02 15.42
C ARG A 316 2.68 -35.87 16.23
N LYS A 317 2.57 -35.83 17.56
CA LYS A 317 3.73 -35.73 18.44
C LYS A 317 4.63 -36.97 18.33
N ALA A 318 4.04 -38.17 18.37
CA ALA A 318 4.78 -39.43 18.24
C ALA A 318 5.50 -39.51 16.88
N TYR A 319 4.76 -39.28 15.79
CA TYR A 319 5.31 -39.29 14.44
C TYR A 319 6.42 -38.24 14.24
N ARG A 320 6.26 -37.03 14.81
CA ARG A 320 7.33 -36.00 14.81
C ARG A 320 8.61 -36.48 15.47
N SER A 321 8.50 -37.18 16.60
CA SER A 321 9.67 -37.72 17.30
C SER A 321 10.38 -38.78 16.48
N GLU A 322 9.64 -39.68 15.83
CA GLU A 322 10.20 -40.71 14.94
C GLU A 322 10.87 -40.08 13.71
N LEU A 323 10.17 -39.15 13.05
CA LEU A 323 10.69 -38.42 11.90
C LEU A 323 11.97 -37.64 12.26
N LEU A 324 11.99 -36.97 13.41
CA LEU A 324 13.18 -36.25 13.87
C LEU A 324 14.36 -37.20 14.09
N LYS A 325 14.12 -38.37 14.69
CA LYS A 325 15.17 -39.38 14.89
C LYS A 325 15.74 -39.84 13.56
N ALA A 326 14.88 -40.21 12.61
CA ALA A 326 15.30 -40.61 11.26
C ALA A 326 16.07 -39.49 10.53
N LEU A 327 15.65 -38.23 10.71
CA LEU A 327 16.35 -37.09 10.14
C LEU A 327 17.73 -36.87 10.76
N LEU A 328 17.89 -37.03 12.07
CA LEU A 328 19.17 -36.90 12.76
C LEU A 328 20.16 -38.02 12.38
N GLU A 329 19.65 -39.23 12.13
CA GLU A 329 20.44 -40.34 11.61
C GLU A 329 20.92 -40.07 10.18
N LYS A 330 20.04 -39.54 9.33
CA LYS A 330 20.35 -39.22 7.92
C LYS A 330 21.23 -37.97 7.79
N TYR A 331 21.03 -36.97 8.63
CA TYR A 331 21.71 -35.69 8.61
C TYR A 331 22.34 -35.43 9.98
N PRO A 332 23.52 -36.02 10.27
CA PRO A 332 24.15 -35.91 11.57
C PRO A 332 24.48 -34.45 11.88
N VAL A 333 23.94 -33.96 12.99
CA VAL A 333 24.19 -32.60 13.48
C VAL A 333 25.45 -32.62 14.33
N LYS A 334 26.38 -31.70 14.07
CA LYS A 334 27.55 -31.46 14.91
C LYS A 334 27.35 -30.20 15.71
N PHE A 335 27.59 -30.29 17.01
CA PHE A 335 27.55 -29.14 17.90
C PHE A 335 28.97 -28.69 18.25
N ASN A 336 29.13 -27.39 18.48
CA ASN A 336 30.36 -26.85 19.03
C ASN A 336 30.31 -27.00 20.56
N GLU A 337 30.84 -28.11 21.06
CA GLU A 337 30.82 -28.48 22.48
C GLU A 337 31.50 -27.44 23.38
N ALA A 338 32.54 -26.76 22.89
CA ALA A 338 33.23 -25.72 23.64
C ALA A 338 32.31 -24.52 23.90
N VAL A 339 31.57 -24.08 22.89
CA VAL A 339 30.59 -22.97 23.00
C VAL A 339 29.43 -23.36 23.90
N ILE A 340 28.93 -24.60 23.78
CA ILE A 340 27.85 -25.10 24.65
C ILE A 340 28.29 -25.09 26.11
N LYS A 341 29.51 -25.57 26.40
CA LYS A 341 30.07 -25.58 27.76
C LYS A 341 30.15 -24.17 28.34
N GLU A 342 30.64 -23.20 27.57
CA GLU A 342 30.70 -21.79 27.99
C GLU A 342 29.31 -21.20 28.28
N LEU A 343 28.32 -21.48 27.42
CA LEU A 343 26.94 -21.03 27.62
C LEU A 343 26.30 -21.63 28.88
N ILE A 344 26.56 -22.91 29.17
CA ILE A 344 26.10 -23.60 30.38
C ILE A 344 26.73 -22.97 31.62
N GLU A 345 28.04 -22.74 31.62
CA GLU A 345 28.74 -22.09 32.73
C GLU A 345 28.19 -20.68 32.99
N LYS A 346 27.95 -19.89 31.94
CA LYS A 346 27.36 -18.55 32.04
C LYS A 346 25.93 -18.58 32.58
N TYR A 347 25.10 -19.51 32.12
CA TYR A 347 23.73 -19.70 32.62
C TYR A 347 23.72 -20.12 34.09
N ASN A 348 24.53 -21.09 34.48
CA ASN A 348 24.62 -21.57 35.85
C ASN A 348 25.11 -20.48 36.81
N LYS A 349 26.10 -19.68 36.41
CA LYS A 349 26.53 -18.49 37.18
C LYS A 349 25.38 -17.50 37.38
N LYS A 350 24.60 -17.22 36.33
CA LYS A 350 23.44 -16.30 36.42
C LYS A 350 22.33 -16.85 37.30
N LYS A 351 22.11 -18.17 37.29
CA LYS A 351 21.13 -18.86 38.15
C LYS A 351 21.56 -18.92 39.62
N GLN A 352 22.86 -18.96 39.91
CA GLN A 352 23.38 -18.92 41.28
C GLN A 352 23.39 -17.51 41.87
N ALA A 353 23.41 -16.48 41.01
CA ALA A 353 23.37 -15.07 41.41
C ALA A 353 21.95 -14.49 41.55
N ALA A 354 20.92 -15.28 41.23
CA ALA A 354 19.50 -14.94 41.36
C ALA A 354 18.86 -15.86 42.40
#